data_AF-A0A3N6G8A9-F1
#
_entry.id   AF-A0A3N6G8A9-F1
#
_cell.length_a   1.000
_cell.length_b   1.000
_cell.length_c   1.000
_cell.angle_alpha   90.00
_cell.angle_beta   90.00
_cell.angle_gamma   90.00
#
_symmetry.space_group_name_H-M   'P 1'
#
loop_
_entity.id
_entity.type
_entity.pdbx_description
1 polymer ?
#
loop_
_entity_poly.entity_id
_entity_poly.type
_entity_poly.pdbx_seq_one_letter_code
_entity_poly.pdbx_strand_id
1 'polypeptide(L)'
;MDAAYLTHAVTAGLPARVDSPAGLVRRRLNDKLPPHLPTAPAPTAPGTPGRRLLVECTECGAPGPPEALPDGLCRPCRQAPRQATAAPVEPAVERNIQAHVKALRDGLRLP
;
A
#
# COMPACT_ATOMS: atom_id res chain seq x y z
N MET A 1 8.78 -4.55 24.71
CA MET A 1 8.11 -5.41 23.71
C MET A 1 8.76 -6.78 23.80
N ASP A 2 7.98 -7.83 24.01
CA ASP A 2 8.52 -9.19 24.19
C ASP A 2 8.76 -9.90 22.85
N ALA A 3 9.75 -10.78 22.79
CA ALA A 3 10.14 -11.52 21.58
C ALA A 3 9.02 -12.45 21.09
N ALA A 4 8.26 -13.05 22.01
CA ALA A 4 7.13 -13.90 21.68
C ALA A 4 6.01 -13.11 20.97
N TYR A 5 5.72 -11.90 21.47
CA TYR A 5 4.75 -11.00 20.83
C TYR A 5 5.16 -10.64 19.41
N LEU A 6 6.42 -10.24 19.21
CA LEU A 6 6.93 -9.87 17.89
C LEU A 6 6.84 -11.05 16.92
N THR A 7 7.27 -12.23 17.34
CA THR A 7 7.22 -13.45 16.55
C THR A 7 5.79 -13.78 16.13
N HIS A 8 4.85 -13.74 17.09
CA HIS A 8 3.44 -13.96 16.80
C HIS A 8 2.90 -12.93 15.81
N ALA A 9 3.17 -11.64 16.04
CA ALA A 9 2.67 -10.56 15.19
C ALA A 9 3.12 -10.70 13.72
N VAL A 10 4.37 -11.11 13.47
CA VAL A 10 4.88 -11.23 12.10
C VAL A 10 4.59 -12.58 11.43
N THR A 11 4.26 -13.62 12.21
CA THR A 11 3.99 -14.96 11.67
C THR A 11 2.51 -15.34 11.70
N ALA A 12 1.66 -14.54 12.34
CA ALA A 12 0.23 -14.77 12.43
C ALA A 12 -0.38 -14.98 11.03
N GLY A 13 -1.07 -16.11 10.88
CA GLY A 13 -1.75 -16.48 9.64
C GLY A 13 -0.86 -17.17 8.60
N LEU A 14 0.44 -17.38 8.84
CA LEU A 14 1.24 -18.27 7.99
C LEU A 14 0.83 -19.75 8.21
N PRO A 15 0.89 -20.59 7.17
CA PRO A 15 0.74 -22.04 7.35
C PRO A 15 1.91 -22.59 8.17
N ALA A 16 1.72 -23.76 8.79
CA ALA A 16 2.74 -24.43 9.60
C ALA A 16 4.05 -24.73 8.84
N ARG A 17 3.97 -24.87 7.51
CA ARG A 17 5.12 -25.01 6.61
C ARG A 17 4.89 -24.19 5.33
N VAL A 18 5.94 -23.56 4.85
CA VAL A 18 5.97 -22.83 3.57
C VAL A 18 7.00 -23.49 2.65
N ASP A 19 6.55 -24.36 1.77
CA ASP A 19 7.44 -25.05 0.82
C ASP A 19 7.89 -24.13 -0.33
N SER A 20 7.09 -23.10 -0.65
CA SER A 20 7.43 -22.09 -1.65
C SER A 20 7.03 -20.68 -1.20
N PRO A 21 7.99 -19.83 -0.77
CA PRO A 21 7.70 -18.45 -0.36
C PRO A 21 7.06 -17.62 -1.49
N ALA A 22 7.58 -17.72 -2.71
CA ALA A 22 7.05 -17.01 -3.86
C ALA A 22 5.62 -17.46 -4.20
N GLY A 23 5.34 -18.78 -4.12
CA GLY A 23 4.00 -19.33 -4.33
C GLY A 23 2.99 -18.85 -3.30
N LEU A 24 3.38 -18.80 -2.02
CA LEU A 24 2.54 -18.28 -0.93
C LEU A 24 2.15 -16.83 -1.17
N VAL A 25 3.12 -15.96 -1.49
CA VAL A 25 2.87 -14.53 -1.75
C VAL A 25 1.95 -14.37 -2.96
N ARG A 26 2.25 -15.05 -4.07
CA ARG A 26 1.42 -14.98 -5.28
C ARG A 26 -0.02 -15.41 -5.01
N ARG A 27 -0.22 -16.52 -4.29
CA ARG A 27 -1.56 -17.00 -3.94
C ARG A 27 -2.30 -16.01 -3.04
N ARG A 28 -1.64 -15.47 -2.01
CA ARG A 28 -2.24 -14.44 -1.15
C ARG A 28 -2.63 -13.19 -1.92
N LEU A 29 -1.78 -12.70 -2.80
CA LEU A 29 -2.09 -11.54 -3.62
C LEU A 29 -3.35 -11.80 -4.45
N ASN A 30 -3.46 -12.95 -5.10
CA ASN A 30 -4.66 -13.31 -5.88
C ASN A 30 -5.90 -13.51 -5.00
N ASP A 31 -5.79 -14.28 -3.92
CA ASP A 31 -6.93 -14.65 -3.07
C ASP A 31 -7.42 -13.50 -2.17
N LYS A 32 -6.55 -12.53 -1.88
CA LYS A 32 -6.86 -11.35 -1.04
C LYS A 32 -6.95 -10.06 -1.84
N LEU A 33 -6.76 -10.11 -3.16
CA LEU A 33 -7.09 -8.99 -4.03
C LEU A 33 -8.60 -8.74 -3.93
N PRO A 34 -9.04 -7.51 -3.61
CA PRO A 34 -10.45 -7.18 -3.73
C PRO A 34 -10.92 -7.44 -5.17
N PRO A 35 -12.19 -7.83 -5.36
CA PRO A 35 -12.73 -8.02 -6.70
C PRO A 35 -12.50 -6.77 -7.54
N HIS A 36 -12.20 -6.96 -8.83
CA HIS A 36 -12.02 -5.84 -9.75
C HIS A 36 -13.23 -4.91 -9.68
N LEU A 37 -12.97 -3.64 -9.39
CA LEU A 37 -13.99 -2.61 -9.46
C LEU A 37 -14.46 -2.50 -10.92
N PRO A 38 -15.78 -2.37 -11.17
CA PRO A 38 -16.29 -2.15 -12.52
C PRO A 38 -15.56 -0.97 -13.16
N THR A 39 -14.96 -1.20 -14.33
CA THR A 39 -14.15 -0.19 -15.04
C THR A 39 -15.01 0.94 -15.63
N ALA A 40 -16.32 0.72 -15.73
CA ALA A 40 -17.28 1.73 -16.15
C ALA A 40 -18.47 1.74 -15.17
N PRO A 41 -18.99 2.93 -14.80
CA PRO A 41 -20.31 3.01 -14.21
C PRO A 41 -21.30 2.35 -15.17
N ALA A 42 -22.10 1.40 -14.68
CA ALA A 42 -23.22 0.88 -15.46
C ALA A 42 -24.08 2.08 -15.90
N PRO A 43 -24.47 2.19 -17.19
CA PRO A 43 -25.29 3.30 -17.64
C PRO A 43 -26.56 3.35 -16.79
N THR A 44 -26.74 4.47 -16.08
CA THR A 44 -27.92 4.71 -15.26
C THR A 44 -29.13 4.63 -16.18
N ALA A 45 -30.10 3.77 -15.85
CA ALA A 45 -31.37 3.75 -16.56
C ALA A 45 -31.96 5.17 -16.56
N PRO A 46 -32.43 5.68 -17.73
CA PRO A 46 -32.99 7.02 -17.81
C PRO A 46 -34.15 7.18 -16.82
N GLY A 47 -34.05 8.17 -15.94
CA GLY A 47 -35.09 8.49 -14.94
C GLY A 47 -34.71 8.19 -13.48
N THR A 48 -33.58 7.55 -13.20
CA THR A 48 -33.13 7.34 -11.81
C THR A 48 -32.11 8.43 -11.43
N PRO A 49 -32.30 9.24 -10.37
CA PRO A 49 -31.26 10.13 -9.89
C PRO A 49 -30.07 9.29 -9.44
N GLY A 50 -29.03 9.24 -10.28
CA GLY A 50 -27.82 8.50 -9.98
C GLY A 50 -27.25 8.99 -8.65
N ARG A 51 -26.95 8.06 -7.73
CA ARG A 51 -26.21 8.38 -6.51
C ARG A 51 -24.88 8.98 -6.95
N ARG A 52 -24.71 10.29 -6.81
CA ARG A 52 -23.44 10.97 -7.11
C ARG A 52 -22.47 10.60 -5.99
N LEU A 53 -21.59 9.64 -6.27
CA LEU A 53 -20.49 9.31 -5.37
C LEU A 53 -19.62 10.57 -5.19
N LEU A 54 -19.52 11.05 -3.96
CA LEU A 54 -18.56 12.07 -3.57
C LEU A 54 -17.44 11.38 -2.80
N VAL A 55 -16.21 11.77 -3.10
CA VAL A 55 -15.00 11.35 -2.41
C VAL A 55 -14.32 12.59 -1.79
N GLU A 56 -13.49 12.37 -0.78
CA GLU A 56 -12.86 13.46 0.00
C GLU A 56 -11.37 13.57 -0.29
N CYS A 57 -10.84 14.80 -0.21
CA CYS A 57 -9.41 15.07 -0.32
C CYS A 57 -8.68 14.46 0.87
N THR A 58 -7.66 13.64 0.62
CA THR A 58 -6.88 12.99 1.67
C THR A 58 -6.05 13.97 2.51
N GLU A 59 -5.90 15.22 2.05
CA GLU A 59 -5.17 16.27 2.75
C GLU A 59 -6.10 17.21 3.55
N CYS A 60 -7.17 17.72 2.91
CA CYS A 60 -8.01 18.78 3.49
C CYS A 60 -9.48 18.38 3.70
N GLY A 61 -9.86 17.15 3.35
CA GLY A 61 -11.24 16.65 3.49
C GLY A 61 -12.26 17.24 2.51
N ALA A 62 -11.85 18.12 1.58
CA ALA A 62 -12.77 18.73 0.64
C ALA A 62 -13.50 17.68 -0.21
N PRO A 63 -14.85 17.64 -0.22
CA PRO A 63 -15.61 16.68 -1.01
C PRO A 63 -15.63 17.07 -2.50
N GLY A 64 -15.63 16.07 -3.39
CA GLY A 64 -15.77 16.27 -4.82
C GLY A 64 -16.04 14.97 -5.58
N PRO A 65 -16.35 15.04 -6.88
CA PRO A 65 -16.42 13.85 -7.71
C PRO A 65 -15.03 13.21 -7.83
N PRO A 66 -14.92 11.89 -8.06
CA PRO A 66 -13.63 11.20 -8.12
C PRO A 66 -12.69 11.79 -9.18
N GLU A 67 -13.22 12.30 -10.29
CA GLU A 67 -12.45 12.94 -11.36
C GLU A 67 -11.81 14.28 -10.93
N ALA A 68 -12.35 14.94 -9.90
CA ALA A 68 -11.78 16.18 -9.35
C ALA A 68 -10.63 15.92 -8.36
N LEU A 69 -10.47 14.68 -7.91
CA LEU A 69 -9.47 14.23 -6.94
C LEU A 69 -8.53 13.15 -7.52
N PRO A 70 -7.81 13.40 -8.63
CA PRO A 70 -6.72 12.51 -9.05
C PRO A 70 -5.71 12.36 -7.91
N ASP A 71 -5.25 11.12 -7.71
CA ASP A 71 -4.37 10.70 -6.62
C ASP A 71 -4.93 10.98 -5.21
N GLY A 72 -6.25 11.17 -5.09
CA GLY A 72 -6.93 11.45 -3.81
C GLY A 72 -6.80 12.90 -3.32
N LEU A 73 -6.25 13.81 -4.12
CA LEU A 73 -5.98 15.19 -3.70
C LEU A 73 -6.77 16.18 -4.54
N CYS A 74 -7.35 17.22 -3.92
CA CYS A 74 -7.97 18.32 -4.66
C CYS A 74 -6.92 19.20 -5.36
N ARG A 75 -7.32 19.97 -6.37
CA ARG A 75 -6.39 20.80 -7.17
C ARG A 75 -5.50 21.72 -6.31
N PRO A 76 -6.02 22.45 -5.30
CA PRO A 76 -5.17 23.24 -4.40
C PRO A 76 -4.11 22.42 -3.66
N CYS A 77 -4.50 21.30 -3.04
CA CYS A 77 -3.58 20.44 -2.29
C CYS A 77 -2.54 19.77 -3.20
N ARG A 78 -2.89 19.43 -4.46
CA ARG A 78 -1.92 18.91 -5.44
C ARG A 78 -0.86 19.94 -5.85
N GLN A 79 -1.25 21.22 -5.89
CA GLN A 79 -0.39 22.33 -6.31
C GLN A 79 0.37 22.96 -5.15
N ALA A 80 0.01 22.63 -3.91
CA ALA A 80 0.74 23.09 -2.74
C ALA A 80 2.19 22.59 -2.85
N PRO A 81 3.19 23.44 -2.57
CA PRO A 81 4.56 22.99 -2.45
C PRO A 81 4.55 21.93 -1.35
N ARG A 82 4.75 20.66 -1.73
CA ARG A 82 5.05 19.65 -0.73
C ARG A 82 6.28 20.16 -0.02
N GLN A 83 6.19 20.35 1.29
CA GLN A 83 7.39 20.30 2.12
C GLN A 83 7.89 18.87 1.92
N ALA A 84 8.71 18.70 0.89
CA ALA A 84 9.53 17.54 0.78
C ALA A 84 10.38 17.60 2.04
N THR A 85 9.97 16.85 3.06
CA THR A 85 10.96 16.10 3.82
C THR A 85 11.56 15.12 2.81
N ALA A 86 12.31 15.66 1.85
CA ALA A 86 13.32 14.95 1.14
C ALA A 86 14.32 14.62 2.24
N ALA A 87 14.06 13.50 2.94
CA ALA A 87 15.17 12.64 3.24
C ALA A 87 15.94 12.54 1.91
N PRO A 88 17.23 12.92 1.89
CA PRO A 88 18.00 12.87 0.65
C PRO A 88 17.73 11.52 0.01
N VAL A 89 17.22 11.56 -1.21
CA VAL A 89 17.06 10.36 -2.02
C VAL A 89 18.49 10.02 -2.39
N GLU A 90 19.16 9.31 -1.48
CA GLU A 90 20.40 8.64 -1.78
C GLU A 90 20.15 7.92 -3.10
N PRO A 91 21.02 8.11 -4.11
CA PRO A 91 20.85 7.42 -5.39
C PRO A 91 20.60 5.95 -5.08
N ALA A 92 19.76 5.30 -5.90
CA ALA A 92 19.55 3.86 -5.82
C ALA A 92 20.88 3.17 -6.13
N VAL A 93 21.78 3.16 -5.15
CA VAL A 93 22.86 2.20 -5.02
C VAL A 93 22.10 0.90 -5.08
N GLU A 94 22.35 0.14 -6.14
CA GLU A 94 21.99 -1.27 -6.26
C GLU A 94 22.47 -1.94 -4.97
N ARG A 95 21.61 -1.88 -3.94
CA ARG A 95 21.98 -2.24 -2.58
C ARG A 95 21.98 -3.74 -2.64
N ASN A 96 23.15 -4.33 -2.87
CA ASN A 96 23.31 -5.77 -2.98
C ASN A 96 22.59 -6.41 -1.78
N ILE A 97 21.39 -6.90 -2.06
CA ILE A 97 20.41 -7.26 -1.02
C ILE A 97 21.00 -8.39 -0.18
N GLN A 98 21.77 -9.27 -0.82
CA GLN A 98 22.49 -10.36 -0.16
C GLN A 98 23.53 -9.83 0.83
N ALA A 99 24.32 -8.82 0.45
CA ALA A 99 25.30 -8.20 1.34
C ALA A 99 24.64 -7.49 2.52
N HIS A 100 23.53 -6.78 2.29
CA HIS A 100 22.79 -6.10 3.34
C HIS A 100 22.15 -7.07 4.34
N VAL A 101 21.52 -8.14 3.85
CA VAL A 101 20.91 -9.20 4.68
C VAL A 101 21.99 -9.96 5.48
N LYS A 102 23.17 -10.19 4.90
CA LYS A 102 24.30 -10.79 5.62
C LYS A 102 24.74 -9.91 6.80
N ALA A 103 24.93 -8.62 6.57
CA ALA A 103 25.34 -7.68 7.62
C ALA A 103 24.33 -7.63 8.79
N LEU A 104 23.04 -7.63 8.48
CA LEU A 104 21.99 -7.70 9.50
C LEU A 104 22.05 -9.01 10.30
N ARG A 105 22.26 -10.14 9.62
CA ARG A 105 22.34 -11.46 10.27
C ARG A 105 23.57 -11.58 11.18
N ASP A 106 24.69 -10.99 10.77
CA ASP A 106 25.91 -10.96 11.57
C ASP A 106 25.77 -10.03 12.79
N GLY A 107 25.09 -8.88 12.65
CA GLY A 107 24.82 -7.96 13.77
C GLY A 107 23.82 -8.48 14.79
N LEU A 108 22.91 -9.37 14.39
CA LEU A 108 21.96 -10.04 15.29
C LEU A 108 22.55 -11.25 16.01
N ARG A 109 23.75 -11.70 15.62
CA ARG A 109 24.55 -12.66 16.38
C ARG A 109 25.43 -11.91 17.37
N LEU A 110 24.84 -11.39 18.45
CA LEU A 110 25.64 -11.19 19.67
C LEU A 110 25.83 -12.56 20.35
N PRO A 111 26.92 -12.75 21.13
CA PRO A 111 27.28 -14.03 21.73
C PRO A 111 26.20 -14.60 22.67
#